data_AF-A0A317N2E7-F1
#
_entry.id   AF-A0A317N2E7-F1
#
_cell.length_a   1.000
_cell.length_b   1.000
_cell.length_c   1.000
_cell.angle_alpha   90.00
_cell.angle_beta   90.00
_cell.angle_gamma   90.00
#
_symmetry.space_group_name_H-M   'P 1'
#
loop_
_entity.id
_entity.type
_entity.pdbx_description
1 polymer ?
#
loop_
_entity_poly.entity_id
_entity_poly.type
_entity_poly.pdbx_seq_one_letter_code
_entity_poly.pdbx_strand_id
1 'polypeptide(L)'
;MTTTLEAIELASIKAVSTRIWLDDCNRPLASPVWKVALATESGRANAFLKLLPAHQLISEAVCTLLGRAVGLDLPRGFLVEATPDTLPDADWQPGEAARLGFGSEDAEFQSFAFAIHHGSAAIERELMQWQGLAPLAFFDEWVANTDRHFRNLLYRGGEFIPIDHSHALTGHDWTPERLTPSATVVNQMLTFATRYLSEHQRFQWRRSAADCTAGYHRVPLDELAEYAELERYATPKQTLAVLDFLRRRIFHVPKLAAGKLGLPELDFWPHMKTHRAFPSPGAYRAQWAPVYLEPIIGSGERLTVGILVLGADGQRQVAPVLREDQVSTLWGEQGRGLLRSIDLCLNVLREHLSDGGDLDRWPAPFAGVCIGPLKPARGDDAIDVLRTGMSFSACFSTLEQGIEETAEDDDTEDPWPKQVHAAVQARVPSLSGNFNKQIKTATAARPTPVGYLSTRLAANLGKLIPGPRLGEFVKTAKVKALNLVIVRDLEPCQRQFELLIFRPREDDPSYTARQMKNLRGALLELKEAGNHHELRVVEVLDAAQAADRIIRAEAAA
;
A
#
# COMPACT_ATOMS: atom_id res chain seq x y z
N MET A 1 5.08 26.55 6.76
CA MET A 1 5.86 26.26 5.54
C MET A 1 5.57 27.35 4.52
N THR A 2 6.61 27.83 3.85
CA THR A 2 6.50 28.66 2.64
C THR A 2 6.12 27.78 1.46
N THR A 3 5.27 28.29 0.58
CA THR A 3 4.68 27.57 -0.55
C THR A 3 5.50 27.86 -1.79
N THR A 4 6.59 27.12 -1.99
CA THR A 4 7.54 27.32 -3.10
C THR A 4 7.13 26.52 -4.33
N LEU A 5 7.25 27.13 -5.52
CA LEU A 5 7.26 26.39 -6.77
C LEU A 5 8.62 25.69 -6.96
N GLU A 6 8.60 24.56 -7.65
CA GLU A 6 9.79 23.94 -8.26
C GLU A 6 9.74 24.25 -9.76
N ALA A 7 10.88 24.52 -10.41
CA ALA A 7 10.88 24.79 -11.84
C ALA A 7 10.76 23.49 -12.65
N ILE A 8 10.09 23.54 -13.80
CA ILE A 8 10.12 22.47 -14.79
C ILE A 8 11.48 22.49 -15.49
N GLU A 9 12.26 21.44 -15.29
CA GLU A 9 13.53 21.31 -15.99
C GLU A 9 13.34 20.98 -17.48
N LEU A 10 14.16 21.62 -18.32
CA LEU A 10 14.33 21.23 -19.71
C LEU A 10 15.07 19.88 -19.77
N ALA A 11 14.60 19.00 -20.65
CA ALA A 11 15.12 17.64 -20.74
C ALA A 11 15.30 17.17 -22.19
N SER A 12 16.34 16.35 -22.39
CA SER A 12 16.65 15.72 -23.68
C SER A 12 16.59 14.20 -23.58
N ILE A 13 15.92 13.56 -24.54
CA ILE A 13 15.81 12.10 -24.62
C ILE A 13 17.22 11.50 -24.85
N LYS A 14 17.57 10.47 -24.07
CA LYS A 14 18.81 9.68 -24.21
C LYS A 14 18.56 8.24 -24.60
N ALA A 15 17.42 7.67 -24.21
CA ALA A 15 16.96 6.37 -24.68
C ALA A 15 15.44 6.28 -24.58
N VAL A 16 14.85 5.44 -25.43
CA VAL A 16 13.43 5.06 -25.38
C VAL A 16 13.39 3.58 -25.01
N SER A 17 12.60 3.21 -24.01
CA SER A 17 12.45 1.83 -23.54
C SER A 17 11.25 1.15 -24.17
N THR A 18 10.09 1.80 -24.19
CA THR A 18 8.88 1.25 -24.82
C THR A 18 7.87 2.36 -25.20
N ARG A 19 7.00 2.06 -26.17
CA ARG A 19 5.83 2.87 -26.54
C ARG A 19 4.57 2.18 -26.04
N ILE A 20 3.88 2.80 -25.09
CA ILE A 20 2.56 2.40 -24.62
C ILE A 20 1.54 3.16 -25.48
N TRP A 21 0.89 2.45 -26.41
CA TRP A 21 -0.08 3.02 -27.36
C TRP A 21 -1.44 2.30 -27.36
N LEU A 22 -1.55 1.23 -26.58
CA LEU A 22 -2.78 0.50 -26.31
C LEU A 22 -3.10 0.60 -24.83
N ASP A 23 -4.39 0.62 -24.49
CA ASP A 23 -4.86 0.27 -23.16
C ASP A 23 -4.88 -1.26 -22.98
N ASP A 24 -5.14 -1.68 -21.75
CA ASP A 24 -5.11 -3.07 -21.31
C ASP A 24 -6.31 -3.89 -21.84
N CYS A 25 -7.27 -3.23 -22.50
CA CYS A 25 -8.32 -3.84 -23.31
C CYS A 25 -7.91 -3.96 -24.80
N ASN A 26 -6.64 -3.71 -25.12
CA ASN A 26 -6.07 -3.69 -26.47
C ASN A 26 -6.77 -2.66 -27.41
N ARG A 27 -7.20 -1.52 -26.86
CA ARG A 27 -7.75 -0.37 -27.62
C ARG A 27 -6.71 0.75 -27.73
N PRO A 28 -6.64 1.51 -28.84
CA PRO A 28 -5.71 2.64 -28.94
C PRO A 28 -5.91 3.68 -27.84
N LEU A 29 -4.81 4.14 -27.24
CA LEU A 29 -4.82 5.31 -26.36
C LEU A 29 -5.05 6.59 -27.17
N ALA A 30 -5.82 7.54 -26.63
CA ALA A 30 -6.06 8.85 -27.25
C ALA A 30 -4.79 9.70 -27.40
N SER A 31 -3.75 9.40 -26.62
CA SER A 31 -2.38 9.87 -26.84
C SER A 31 -1.41 8.78 -26.35
N PRO A 32 -0.47 8.31 -27.19
CA PRO A 32 0.54 7.34 -26.77
C PRO A 32 1.52 7.95 -25.75
N VAL A 33 2.07 7.08 -24.91
CA VAL A 33 3.05 7.41 -23.86
C VAL A 33 4.34 6.65 -24.13
N TRP A 34 5.49 7.29 -23.99
CA TRP A 34 6.79 6.65 -24.14
C TRP A 34 7.52 6.60 -22.79
N LYS A 35 8.04 5.43 -22.41
CA LYS A 35 8.98 5.34 -21.28
C LYS A 35 10.37 5.71 -21.76
N VAL A 36 10.91 6.82 -21.28
CA VAL A 36 12.17 7.42 -21.74
C VAL A 36 13.16 7.63 -20.61
N ALA A 37 14.44 7.50 -20.92
CA ALA A 37 15.53 8.00 -20.09
C ALA A 37 15.92 9.40 -20.57
N LEU A 38 15.94 10.36 -19.65
CA LEU A 38 16.22 11.77 -19.89
C LEU A 38 17.60 12.15 -19.35
N ALA A 39 18.24 13.14 -19.98
CA ALA A 39 19.20 13.99 -19.29
C ALA A 39 18.56 15.37 -19.05
N THR A 40 18.74 15.86 -17.83
CA THR A 40 18.15 17.07 -17.26
C THR A 40 19.29 17.96 -16.73
N GLU A 41 19.00 19.15 -16.21
CA GLU A 41 20.02 20.01 -15.60
C GLU A 41 20.50 19.45 -14.25
N SER A 42 19.60 18.79 -13.51
CA SER A 42 19.89 18.05 -12.28
C SER A 42 20.60 16.70 -12.50
N GLY A 43 20.65 16.17 -13.73
CA GLY A 43 21.41 14.97 -14.08
C GLY A 43 20.68 14.02 -15.04
N ARG A 44 20.13 12.92 -14.49
CA ARG A 44 19.38 11.91 -15.25
C ARG A 44 18.12 11.52 -14.52
N ALA A 45 17.02 11.41 -15.27
CA ALA A 45 15.73 10.93 -14.80
C ALA A 45 15.17 9.88 -15.75
N ASN A 46 14.27 9.03 -15.26
CA ASN A 46 13.36 8.26 -16.11
C ASN A 46 12.00 8.96 -16.11
N ALA A 47 11.26 8.90 -17.22
CA ALA A 47 9.96 9.56 -17.33
C ALA A 47 8.99 8.83 -18.25
N PHE A 48 7.70 9.07 -18.01
CA PHE A 48 6.62 8.81 -18.96
C PHE A 48 6.35 10.07 -19.77
N LEU A 49 6.75 10.06 -21.03
CA LEU A 49 6.64 11.18 -21.97
C LEU A 49 5.34 11.11 -22.78
N LYS A 50 4.60 12.21 -22.82
CA LYS A 50 3.44 12.44 -23.70
C LYS A 50 3.72 13.60 -24.65
N LEU A 51 3.45 13.42 -25.94
CA LEU A 51 3.48 14.50 -26.93
C LEU A 51 2.09 15.15 -27.00
N LEU A 52 1.89 16.23 -26.24
CA LEU A 52 0.58 16.86 -26.04
C LEU A 52 0.38 18.11 -26.91
N PRO A 53 -0.87 18.42 -27.34
CA PRO A 53 -1.22 19.73 -27.85
C PRO A 53 -0.92 20.84 -26.84
N ALA A 54 -0.53 22.03 -27.32
CA ALA A 54 -0.07 23.14 -26.47
C ALA A 54 -0.99 23.48 -25.28
N HIS A 55 -2.31 23.44 -25.45
CA HIS A 55 -3.27 23.71 -24.37
C HIS A 55 -3.29 22.62 -23.28
N GLN A 56 -3.08 21.35 -23.64
CA GLN A 56 -2.94 20.24 -22.70
C GLN A 56 -1.55 20.22 -22.04
N LEU A 57 -0.50 20.61 -22.77
CA LEU A 57 0.85 20.80 -22.22
C LEU A 57 0.85 21.89 -21.12
N ILE A 58 0.13 23.00 -21.34
CA ILE A 58 -0.13 24.03 -20.32
C ILE A 58 -0.89 23.44 -19.12
N SER A 59 -1.99 22.69 -19.35
CA SER A 59 -2.76 22.06 -18.27
C SER A 59 -1.88 21.15 -17.40
N GLU A 60 -1.08 20.27 -18.02
CA GLU A 60 -0.23 19.31 -17.33
C GLU A 60 0.85 20.03 -16.50
N ALA A 61 1.64 20.89 -17.15
CA ALA A 61 2.73 21.65 -16.51
C ALA A 61 2.25 22.50 -15.33
N VAL A 62 1.20 23.31 -15.55
CA VAL A 62 0.63 24.17 -14.51
C VAL A 62 0.10 23.35 -13.34
N CYS A 63 -0.61 22.25 -13.60
CA CYS A 63 -1.20 21.48 -12.50
C CYS A 63 -0.17 20.65 -11.73
N THR A 64 0.88 20.13 -12.37
CA THR A 64 1.99 19.47 -11.66
C THR A 64 2.64 20.43 -10.67
N LEU A 65 2.97 21.66 -11.11
CA LEU A 65 3.61 22.65 -10.24
C LEU A 65 2.70 23.13 -9.10
N LEU A 66 1.45 23.48 -9.41
CA LEU A 66 0.49 23.91 -8.40
C LEU A 66 0.23 22.80 -7.37
N GLY A 67 0.09 21.55 -7.82
CA GLY A 67 -0.19 20.41 -6.96
C GLY A 67 0.96 20.12 -5.99
N ARG A 68 2.20 20.09 -6.49
CA ARG A 68 3.41 19.92 -5.65
C ARG A 68 3.55 21.08 -4.66
N ALA A 69 3.35 22.32 -5.10
CA ALA A 69 3.43 23.50 -4.23
C ALA A 69 2.41 23.48 -3.08
N VAL A 70 1.19 22.96 -3.29
CA VAL A 70 0.18 22.81 -2.21
C VAL A 70 0.37 21.54 -1.37
N GLY A 71 1.42 20.75 -1.61
CA GLY A 71 1.80 19.60 -0.79
C GLY A 71 1.11 18.28 -1.17
N LEU A 72 0.65 18.12 -2.40
CA LEU A 72 0.24 16.82 -2.94
C LEU A 72 1.47 16.05 -3.46
N ASP A 73 1.50 14.73 -3.27
CA ASP A 73 2.54 13.85 -3.84
C ASP A 73 2.24 13.60 -5.33
N LEU A 74 2.80 14.41 -6.21
CA LEU A 74 2.79 14.21 -7.67
C LEU A 74 4.23 14.04 -8.19
N PRO A 75 4.44 13.29 -9.30
CA PRO A 75 5.74 13.22 -9.96
C PRO A 75 6.27 14.61 -10.37
N ARG A 76 7.59 14.75 -10.50
CA ARG A 76 8.18 15.96 -11.08
C ARG A 76 7.85 16.05 -12.57
N GLY A 77 7.80 17.29 -13.08
CA GLY A 77 7.51 17.59 -14.47
C GLY A 77 8.77 18.00 -15.23
N PHE A 78 8.94 17.46 -16.43
CA PHE A 78 10.00 17.82 -17.38
C PHE A 78 9.40 18.32 -18.70
N LEU A 79 9.95 19.41 -19.25
CA LEU A 79 9.65 19.84 -20.60
C LEU A 79 10.66 19.19 -21.54
N VAL A 80 10.19 18.21 -22.32
CA VAL A 80 11.04 17.36 -23.15
C VAL A 80 10.94 17.79 -24.61
N GLU A 81 12.09 18.06 -25.24
CA GLU A 81 12.15 18.19 -26.70
C GLU A 81 12.33 16.80 -27.33
N ALA A 82 11.41 16.43 -28.23
CA ALA A 82 11.50 15.25 -29.06
C ALA A 82 11.72 15.65 -30.52
N THR A 83 12.45 14.80 -31.26
CA THR A 83 12.67 14.88 -32.71
C THR A 83 12.34 13.55 -33.39
N PRO A 84 12.13 13.51 -34.72
CA PRO A 84 11.95 12.26 -35.47
C PRO A 84 13.04 11.21 -35.24
N ASP A 85 14.29 11.61 -35.00
CA ASP A 85 15.40 10.69 -34.70
C ASP A 85 15.27 10.05 -33.31
N THR A 86 14.67 10.76 -32.35
CA THR A 86 14.50 10.28 -30.96
C THR A 86 13.21 9.49 -30.73
N LEU A 87 12.14 9.80 -31.47
CA LEU A 87 10.84 9.11 -31.41
C LEU A 87 10.32 8.82 -32.83
N PRO A 88 10.97 7.92 -33.60
CA PRO A 88 10.61 7.66 -34.99
C PRO A 88 9.18 7.09 -35.15
N ASP A 89 8.66 6.42 -34.12
CA ASP A 89 7.30 5.85 -34.12
C ASP A 89 6.19 6.89 -33.84
N ALA A 90 6.53 8.14 -33.51
CA ALA A 90 5.54 9.17 -33.22
C ALA A 90 4.89 9.74 -34.50
N ASP A 91 3.67 10.26 -34.37
CA ASP A 91 2.88 10.77 -35.49
C ASP A 91 3.34 12.19 -35.88
N TRP A 92 4.47 12.26 -36.60
CA TRP A 92 5.11 13.49 -37.12
C TRP A 92 4.38 14.07 -38.34
N GLN A 93 4.29 15.41 -38.41
CA GLN A 93 3.84 16.09 -39.62
C GLN A 93 4.98 16.22 -40.65
N PRO A 94 4.70 16.23 -41.97
CA PRO A 94 5.74 16.36 -42.98
C PRO A 94 6.56 17.66 -42.84
N GLY A 95 7.85 17.52 -42.50
CA GLY A 95 8.78 18.63 -42.28
C GLY A 95 8.85 19.13 -40.82
N GLU A 96 8.18 18.48 -39.87
CA GLU A 96 8.29 18.79 -38.44
C GLU A 96 9.63 18.30 -37.88
N ALA A 97 10.50 19.24 -37.50
CA ALA A 97 11.85 18.93 -37.01
C ALA A 97 11.91 18.54 -35.53
N ALA A 98 11.03 19.12 -34.71
CA ALA A 98 10.93 18.85 -33.27
C ALA A 98 9.52 19.15 -32.75
N ARG A 99 9.15 18.51 -31.64
CA ARG A 99 7.89 18.72 -30.90
C ARG A 99 8.17 18.66 -29.40
N LEU A 100 7.59 19.60 -28.65
CA LEU A 100 7.63 19.57 -27.19
C LEU A 100 6.63 18.57 -26.62
N GLY A 101 7.01 17.91 -25.53
CA GLY A 101 6.14 17.01 -24.77
C GLY A 101 6.38 17.14 -23.27
N PHE A 102 5.46 16.57 -22.49
CA PHE A 102 5.57 16.54 -21.03
C PHE A 102 6.11 15.18 -20.59
N GLY A 103 7.22 15.19 -19.84
CA GLY A 103 7.73 14.03 -19.13
C GLY A 103 7.29 14.08 -17.67
N SER A 104 6.40 13.17 -17.25
CA SER A 104 6.16 12.92 -15.83
C SER A 104 7.25 11.98 -15.31
N GLU A 105 7.94 12.34 -14.23
CA GLU A 105 8.99 11.52 -13.62
C GLU A 105 8.47 10.09 -13.29
N ASP A 106 9.22 9.08 -13.71
CA ASP A 106 8.95 7.68 -13.32
C ASP A 106 9.36 7.52 -11.87
N ALA A 107 8.47 6.97 -11.04
CA ALA A 107 8.72 6.85 -9.61
C ALA A 107 9.96 5.99 -9.35
N GLU A 108 10.76 6.35 -8.33
CA GLU A 108 12.11 5.79 -8.12
C GLU A 108 12.19 4.27 -8.21
N PHE A 109 13.36 3.73 -8.55
CA PHE A 109 13.57 2.29 -8.65
C PHE A 109 13.18 1.61 -7.31
N GLN A 110 12.31 0.60 -7.37
CA GLN A 110 11.65 -0.06 -6.23
C GLN A 110 10.48 0.72 -5.56
N SER A 111 9.93 1.76 -6.18
CA SER A 111 8.80 2.53 -5.63
C SER A 111 7.44 1.82 -5.61
N PHE A 112 7.23 0.79 -6.46
CA PHE A 112 6.02 -0.04 -6.54
C PHE A 112 4.69 0.74 -6.57
N ALA A 113 4.62 1.80 -7.40
CA ALA A 113 3.40 2.53 -7.69
C ALA A 113 2.68 1.94 -8.92
N PHE A 114 1.41 1.56 -8.76
CA PHE A 114 0.64 0.81 -9.77
C PHE A 114 -0.54 1.61 -10.31
N ALA A 115 -0.66 1.73 -11.64
CA ALA A 115 -1.81 2.38 -12.27
C ALA A 115 -3.09 1.57 -12.04
N ILE A 116 -4.14 2.22 -11.52
CA ILE A 116 -5.41 1.57 -11.17
C ILE A 116 -6.27 1.40 -12.42
N HIS A 117 -6.72 0.20 -12.76
CA HIS A 117 -7.59 -0.01 -13.92
C HIS A 117 -9.08 0.16 -13.64
N HIS A 118 -9.53 -0.37 -12.51
CA HIS A 118 -10.96 -0.47 -12.18
C HIS A 118 -11.20 -0.08 -10.72
N GLY A 119 -12.20 0.74 -10.46
CA GLY A 119 -12.73 0.92 -9.11
C GLY A 119 -13.30 -0.41 -8.63
N SER A 120 -12.66 -1.04 -7.64
CA SER A 120 -13.17 -2.21 -6.93
C SER A 120 -13.60 -1.78 -5.53
N ALA A 121 -14.51 -2.52 -4.89
CA ALA A 121 -14.94 -2.22 -3.52
C ALA A 121 -13.75 -2.19 -2.53
N ALA A 122 -12.65 -2.90 -2.83
CA ALA A 122 -11.41 -2.82 -2.06
C ALA A 122 -10.62 -1.52 -2.32
N ILE A 123 -10.42 -1.11 -3.58
CA ILE A 123 -9.79 0.18 -3.91
C ILE A 123 -10.60 1.37 -3.36
N GLU A 124 -11.93 1.32 -3.44
CA GLU A 124 -12.79 2.38 -2.92
C GLU A 124 -12.70 2.49 -1.38
N ARG A 125 -12.49 1.37 -0.67
CA ARG A 125 -12.21 1.36 0.78
C ARG A 125 -10.85 1.97 1.11
N GLU A 126 -9.80 1.66 0.36
CA GLU A 126 -8.47 2.28 0.54
C GLU A 126 -8.53 3.79 0.25
N LEU A 127 -9.14 4.19 -0.86
CA LEU A 127 -9.23 5.61 -1.25
C LEU A 127 -10.05 6.44 -0.25
N MET A 128 -11.11 5.88 0.35
CA MET A 128 -11.86 6.52 1.43
C MET A 128 -11.13 6.61 2.78
N GLN A 129 -10.06 5.83 2.98
CA GLN A 129 -9.19 5.91 4.16
C GLN A 129 -7.97 6.81 3.93
N TRP A 130 -7.57 7.02 2.67
CA TRP A 130 -6.43 7.85 2.30
C TRP A 130 -6.64 9.33 2.66
N GLN A 131 -5.72 9.89 3.45
CA GLN A 131 -5.83 11.26 3.97
C GLN A 131 -5.73 12.33 2.87
N GLY A 132 -5.07 12.02 1.75
CA GLY A 132 -4.95 12.92 0.61
C GLY A 132 -6.22 13.08 -0.23
N LEU A 133 -7.26 12.27 -0.04
CA LEU A 133 -8.47 12.32 -0.89
C LEU A 133 -9.17 13.68 -0.83
N ALA A 134 -9.33 14.27 0.36
CA ALA A 134 -9.97 15.58 0.48
C ALA A 134 -9.10 16.73 -0.09
N PRO A 135 -7.79 16.85 0.25
CA PRO A 135 -6.87 17.76 -0.43
C PRO A 135 -6.88 17.66 -1.96
N LEU A 136 -6.82 16.44 -2.51
CA LEU A 136 -6.91 16.20 -3.95
C LEU A 136 -8.26 16.67 -4.53
N ALA A 137 -9.36 16.31 -3.87
CA ALA A 137 -10.70 16.67 -4.33
C ALA A 137 -10.92 18.19 -4.36
N PHE A 138 -10.33 18.96 -3.43
CA PHE A 138 -10.37 20.42 -3.48
C PHE A 138 -9.37 21.02 -4.47
N PHE A 139 -8.24 20.36 -4.73
CA PHE A 139 -7.27 20.76 -5.74
C PHE A 139 -7.83 20.59 -7.17
N ASP A 140 -8.40 19.42 -7.50
CA ASP A 140 -9.07 19.18 -8.79
C ASP A 140 -10.29 20.11 -8.96
N GLU A 141 -10.94 20.58 -7.88
CA GLU A 141 -11.93 21.65 -7.95
C GLU A 141 -11.30 22.99 -8.36
N TRP A 142 -10.15 23.34 -7.77
CA TRP A 142 -9.44 24.60 -8.05
C TRP A 142 -8.93 24.65 -9.49
N VAL A 143 -8.19 23.64 -9.95
CA VAL A 143 -7.70 23.58 -11.35
C VAL A 143 -8.79 23.21 -12.35
N ALA A 144 -10.01 22.90 -11.89
CA ALA A 144 -11.16 22.50 -12.70
C ALA A 144 -10.90 21.26 -13.57
N ASN A 145 -10.36 20.21 -12.96
CA ASN A 145 -10.13 18.93 -13.63
C ASN A 145 -11.44 18.17 -13.84
N THR A 146 -11.73 17.87 -15.11
CA THR A 146 -12.92 17.08 -15.48
C THR A 146 -12.67 15.57 -15.43
N ASP A 147 -11.40 15.13 -15.44
CA ASP A 147 -11.02 13.74 -15.71
C ASP A 147 -10.12 13.07 -14.65
N ARG A 148 -10.33 13.38 -13.36
CA ARG A 148 -9.78 12.55 -12.26
C ARG A 148 -10.55 11.24 -12.11
N HIS A 149 -10.53 10.39 -13.13
CA HIS A 149 -10.99 9.01 -13.02
C HIS A 149 -9.93 8.11 -12.36
N PHE A 150 -10.29 6.92 -11.85
CA PHE A 150 -9.37 6.05 -11.11
C PHE A 150 -8.03 5.74 -11.83
N ARG A 151 -8.01 5.64 -13.17
CA ARG A 151 -6.76 5.41 -13.95
C ARG A 151 -5.78 6.58 -13.93
N ASN A 152 -6.22 7.75 -13.46
CA ASN A 152 -5.43 8.97 -13.26
C ASN A 152 -4.97 9.10 -11.79
N LEU A 153 -4.78 7.93 -11.15
CA LEU A 153 -4.18 7.69 -9.84
C LEU A 153 -3.27 6.45 -9.95
N LEU A 154 -2.06 6.52 -9.41
CA LEU A 154 -1.26 5.33 -9.06
C LEU A 154 -1.52 4.97 -7.59
N TYR A 155 -1.59 3.68 -7.27
CA TYR A 155 -1.63 3.17 -5.90
C TYR A 155 -0.25 2.69 -5.46
N ARG A 156 0.24 3.19 -4.33
CA ARG A 156 1.54 2.84 -3.73
C ARG A 156 1.33 2.30 -2.31
N GLY A 157 0.56 1.21 -2.20
CA GLY A 157 0.36 0.49 -0.94
C GLY A 157 -0.27 1.33 0.17
N GLY A 158 -1.44 1.92 -0.06
CA GLY A 158 -2.19 2.75 0.91
C GLY A 158 -2.08 4.25 0.65
N GLU A 159 -1.05 4.68 -0.07
CA GLU A 159 -0.93 6.02 -0.65
C GLU A 159 -1.41 6.04 -2.10
N PHE A 160 -1.91 7.19 -2.56
CA PHE A 160 -2.32 7.43 -3.95
C PHE A 160 -1.56 8.63 -4.54
N ILE A 161 -1.07 8.48 -5.77
CA ILE A 161 -0.29 9.50 -6.49
C ILE A 161 -1.14 9.97 -7.67
N PRO A 162 -1.59 11.24 -7.73
CA PRO A 162 -2.30 11.77 -8.88
C PRO A 162 -1.34 11.88 -10.09
N ILE A 163 -1.83 11.44 -11.24
CA ILE A 163 -1.15 11.55 -12.54
C ILE A 163 -2.16 11.96 -13.61
N ASP A 164 -1.69 12.57 -14.70
CA ASP A 164 -2.53 13.16 -15.76
C ASP A 164 -3.40 14.33 -15.28
N HIS A 165 -3.13 15.49 -15.86
CA HIS A 165 -3.80 16.76 -15.62
C HIS A 165 -4.12 17.50 -16.92
N SER A 166 -3.89 16.88 -18.08
CA SER A 166 -4.17 17.41 -19.41
C SER A 166 -5.61 17.94 -19.56
N HIS A 167 -6.56 17.26 -18.91
CA HIS A 167 -7.99 17.58 -18.85
C HIS A 167 -8.38 18.55 -17.70
N ALA A 168 -7.41 19.26 -17.11
CA ALA A 168 -7.65 20.40 -16.24
C ALA A 168 -8.08 21.65 -17.02
N LEU A 169 -8.20 22.78 -16.31
CA LEU A 169 -8.56 24.09 -16.86
C LEU A 169 -9.92 24.07 -17.60
N THR A 170 -10.91 23.37 -17.01
CA THR A 170 -12.27 23.12 -17.52
C THR A 170 -12.41 22.09 -18.65
N GLY A 171 -11.33 21.45 -19.08
CA GLY A 171 -11.38 20.27 -19.95
C GLY A 171 -10.36 20.29 -21.10
N HIS A 172 -10.32 19.19 -21.84
CA HIS A 172 -9.30 18.91 -22.86
C HIS A 172 -9.21 19.90 -24.04
N ASP A 173 -10.24 20.71 -24.26
CA ASP A 173 -10.42 21.65 -25.38
C ASP A 173 -10.66 23.10 -24.91
N TRP A 174 -10.07 23.47 -23.76
CA TRP A 174 -10.20 24.80 -23.20
C TRP A 174 -9.61 25.89 -24.12
N THR A 175 -10.23 27.07 -24.11
CA THR A 175 -9.71 28.27 -24.79
C THR A 175 -9.76 29.46 -23.83
N PRO A 176 -8.96 30.52 -24.05
CA PRO A 176 -8.93 31.71 -23.18
C PRO A 176 -10.31 32.35 -22.92
N GLU A 177 -11.25 32.22 -23.86
CA GLU A 177 -12.62 32.73 -23.77
C GLU A 177 -13.57 31.84 -22.94
N ARG A 178 -13.23 30.55 -22.81
CA ARG A 178 -14.05 29.55 -22.11
C ARG A 178 -13.70 29.41 -20.63
N LEU A 179 -12.49 29.80 -20.23
CA LEU A 179 -11.98 29.75 -18.86
C LEU A 179 -12.80 30.62 -17.89
N THR A 180 -13.91 30.08 -17.40
CA THR A 180 -14.88 30.78 -16.55
C THR A 180 -14.67 30.38 -15.09
N PRO A 181 -14.15 31.26 -14.20
CA PRO A 181 -13.74 30.88 -12.84
C PRO A 181 -14.85 30.24 -12.00
N SER A 182 -16.10 30.65 -12.23
CA SER A 182 -17.30 30.18 -11.53
C SER A 182 -17.96 28.94 -12.14
N ALA A 183 -17.40 28.36 -13.21
CA ALA A 183 -17.99 27.20 -13.89
C ALA A 183 -18.05 25.95 -12.99
N THR A 184 -19.15 25.22 -13.09
CA THR A 184 -19.32 23.92 -12.42
C THR A 184 -18.80 22.82 -13.35
N VAL A 185 -17.72 22.15 -12.93
CA VAL A 185 -17.20 20.91 -13.55
C VAL A 185 -17.62 19.67 -12.78
N VAL A 186 -17.55 18.49 -13.41
CA VAL A 186 -17.75 17.21 -12.72
C VAL A 186 -16.48 16.85 -11.95
N ASN A 187 -16.46 17.19 -10.67
CA ASN A 187 -15.39 16.79 -9.77
C ASN A 187 -15.59 15.33 -9.35
N GLN A 188 -14.86 14.42 -10.00
CA GLN A 188 -15.04 12.98 -9.82
C GLN A 188 -14.71 12.53 -8.38
N MET A 189 -13.70 13.12 -7.72
CA MET A 189 -13.33 12.76 -6.34
C MET A 189 -14.36 13.20 -5.30
N LEU A 190 -14.94 14.42 -5.43
CA LEU A 190 -16.08 14.81 -4.58
C LEU A 190 -17.31 13.94 -4.87
N THR A 191 -17.60 13.64 -6.13
CA THR A 191 -18.75 12.82 -6.57
C THR A 191 -18.62 11.34 -6.15
N PHE A 192 -17.39 10.86 -5.98
CA PHE A 192 -17.06 9.58 -5.36
C PHE A 192 -17.28 9.65 -3.84
N ALA A 193 -16.59 10.56 -3.15
CA ALA A 193 -16.58 10.61 -1.69
C ALA A 193 -17.97 10.84 -1.09
N THR A 194 -18.82 11.67 -1.71
CA THR A 194 -20.18 11.93 -1.21
C THR A 194 -21.09 10.71 -1.11
N ARG A 195 -20.77 9.61 -1.83
CA ARG A 195 -21.48 8.32 -1.71
C ARG A 195 -21.28 7.67 -0.34
N TYR A 196 -20.15 7.97 0.31
CA TYR A 196 -19.68 7.32 1.53
C TYR A 196 -19.59 8.27 2.73
N LEU A 197 -19.44 9.58 2.50
CA LEU A 197 -19.39 10.59 3.57
C LEU A 197 -20.78 10.81 4.20
N SER A 198 -20.87 10.58 5.52
CA SER A 198 -21.99 11.03 6.35
C SER A 198 -22.13 12.56 6.37
N GLU A 199 -23.30 13.07 6.75
CA GLU A 199 -23.56 14.52 6.84
C GLU A 199 -22.52 15.25 7.70
N HIS A 200 -22.13 14.67 8.84
CA HIS A 200 -21.10 15.25 9.72
C HIS A 200 -19.74 15.36 8.99
N GLN A 201 -19.32 14.32 8.26
CA GLN A 201 -18.08 14.35 7.50
C GLN A 201 -18.16 15.34 6.32
N ARG A 202 -19.32 15.47 5.65
CA ARG A 202 -19.55 16.51 4.63
C ARG A 202 -19.42 17.92 5.21
N PHE A 203 -19.90 18.17 6.44
CA PHE A 203 -19.67 19.44 7.14
C PHE A 203 -18.20 19.67 7.51
N GLN A 204 -17.46 18.64 7.94
CA GLN A 204 -16.01 18.72 8.17
C GLN A 204 -15.25 19.05 6.87
N TRP A 205 -15.57 18.37 5.77
CA TRP A 205 -14.98 18.60 4.45
C TRP A 205 -15.28 20.01 3.93
N ARG A 206 -16.50 20.53 4.13
CA ARG A 206 -16.85 21.92 3.80
C ARG A 206 -15.97 22.94 4.53
N ARG A 207 -15.57 22.66 5.78
CA ARG A 207 -14.62 23.51 6.53
C ARG A 207 -13.21 23.35 5.97
N SER A 208 -12.74 22.10 5.79
CA SER A 208 -11.43 21.80 5.21
C SER A 208 -11.22 22.44 3.84
N ALA A 209 -12.26 22.56 3.00
CA ALA A 209 -12.18 23.24 1.71
C ALA A 209 -11.77 24.72 1.85
N ALA A 210 -12.30 25.42 2.86
CA ALA A 210 -11.92 26.80 3.15
C ALA A 210 -10.46 26.88 3.67
N ASP A 211 -10.09 25.98 4.58
CA ASP A 211 -8.73 25.89 5.12
C ASP A 211 -7.69 25.58 3.99
N CYS A 212 -8.04 24.73 3.02
CA CYS A 212 -7.23 24.47 1.82
C CYS A 212 -7.10 25.70 0.92
N THR A 213 -8.18 26.47 0.68
CA THR A 213 -8.08 27.70 -0.13
C THR A 213 -7.17 28.78 0.50
N ALA A 214 -7.05 28.82 1.83
CA ALA A 214 -6.06 29.68 2.51
C ALA A 214 -4.60 29.23 2.25
N GLY A 215 -4.38 27.98 1.84
CA GLY A 215 -3.12 27.48 1.28
C GLY A 215 -2.91 27.93 -0.18
N TYR A 216 -3.95 27.83 -1.02
CA TYR A 216 -3.86 28.20 -2.45
C TYR A 216 -3.51 29.69 -2.64
N HIS A 217 -4.00 30.57 -1.75
CA HIS A 217 -3.63 31.99 -1.73
C HIS A 217 -2.15 32.28 -1.40
N ARG A 218 -1.35 31.27 -1.05
CA ARG A 218 0.11 31.39 -0.79
C ARG A 218 0.98 30.94 -1.95
N VAL A 219 0.40 30.33 -2.99
CA VAL A 219 1.14 29.92 -4.19
C VAL A 219 1.47 31.17 -5.02
N PRO A 220 2.72 31.41 -5.42
CA PRO A 220 3.09 32.58 -6.22
C PRO A 220 2.65 32.40 -7.69
N LEU A 221 1.36 32.64 -7.95
CA LEU A 221 0.77 32.49 -9.30
C LEU A 221 1.39 33.42 -10.36
N ASP A 222 2.11 34.47 -9.95
CA ASP A 222 2.80 35.38 -10.87
C ASP A 222 4.15 34.81 -11.35
N GLU A 223 4.81 33.96 -10.54
CA GLU A 223 6.04 33.24 -10.90
C GLU A 223 5.74 31.98 -11.76
N LEU A 224 4.51 31.47 -11.69
CA LEU A 224 4.08 30.22 -12.33
C LEU A 224 4.30 30.16 -13.85
N ALA A 225 4.31 31.31 -14.53
CA ALA A 225 4.55 31.35 -15.98
C ALA A 225 6.02 31.12 -16.36
N GLU A 226 6.94 31.62 -15.54
CA GLU A 226 8.39 31.43 -15.66
C GLU A 226 8.74 29.99 -15.26
N TYR A 227 8.30 29.56 -14.08
CA TYR A 227 8.58 28.22 -13.54
C TYR A 227 8.03 27.06 -14.39
N ALA A 228 6.99 27.29 -15.19
CA ALA A 228 6.44 26.30 -16.13
C ALA A 228 6.94 26.47 -17.58
N GLU A 229 7.89 27.38 -17.84
CA GLU A 229 8.46 27.66 -19.17
C GLU A 229 7.38 28.02 -20.24
N LEU A 230 6.28 28.66 -19.81
CA LEU A 230 5.08 28.84 -20.64
C LEU A 230 5.38 29.59 -21.94
N GLU A 231 6.34 30.52 -21.94
CA GLU A 231 6.74 31.29 -23.11
C GLU A 231 7.22 30.45 -24.32
N ARG A 232 7.61 29.18 -24.12
CA ARG A 232 8.02 28.28 -25.20
C ARG A 232 6.86 27.65 -25.96
N TYR A 233 5.66 27.57 -25.37
CA TYR A 233 4.54 26.80 -25.93
C TYR A 233 3.14 27.41 -25.73
N ALA A 234 3.02 28.48 -24.94
CA ALA A 234 1.78 29.23 -24.71
C ALA A 234 1.83 30.61 -25.35
N THR A 235 0.74 31.06 -25.96
CA THR A 235 0.61 32.48 -26.32
C THR A 235 0.43 33.34 -25.07
N PRO A 236 0.87 34.62 -25.06
CA PRO A 236 0.65 35.51 -23.91
C PRO A 236 -0.83 35.63 -23.50
N LYS A 237 -1.75 35.49 -24.45
CA LYS A 237 -3.21 35.45 -24.22
C LYS A 237 -3.65 34.21 -23.43
N GLN A 238 -3.08 33.04 -23.71
CA GLN A 238 -3.32 31.82 -22.93
C GLN A 238 -2.74 31.95 -21.52
N THR A 239 -1.48 32.38 -21.39
CA THR A 239 -0.82 32.60 -20.10
C THR A 239 -1.65 33.51 -19.20
N LEU A 240 -2.02 34.70 -19.67
CA LEU A 240 -2.82 35.65 -18.90
C LEU A 240 -4.20 35.09 -18.50
N ALA A 241 -4.87 34.35 -19.41
CA ALA A 241 -6.18 33.77 -19.13
C ALA A 241 -6.10 32.64 -18.09
N VAL A 242 -5.07 31.80 -18.12
CA VAL A 242 -4.86 30.71 -17.14
C VAL A 242 -4.54 31.29 -15.76
N LEU A 243 -3.65 32.27 -15.66
CA LEU A 243 -3.31 32.91 -14.38
C LEU A 243 -4.50 33.66 -13.77
N ASP A 244 -5.27 34.40 -14.57
CA ASP A 244 -6.48 35.09 -14.11
C ASP A 244 -7.58 34.11 -13.70
N PHE A 245 -7.78 33.03 -14.47
CA PHE A 245 -8.70 31.94 -14.14
C PHE A 245 -8.39 31.32 -12.78
N LEU A 246 -7.15 30.85 -12.59
CA LEU A 246 -6.71 30.21 -11.35
C LEU A 246 -6.85 31.16 -10.15
N ARG A 247 -6.38 32.41 -10.29
CA ARG A 247 -6.43 33.44 -9.24
C ARG A 247 -7.86 33.75 -8.81
N ARG A 248 -8.79 33.90 -9.77
CA ARG A 248 -10.21 34.15 -9.48
C ARG A 248 -10.93 32.91 -8.95
N ARG A 249 -10.54 31.72 -9.39
CA ARG A 249 -11.23 30.47 -9.06
C ARG A 249 -11.06 30.05 -7.61
N ILE A 250 -9.97 30.41 -6.92
CA ILE A 250 -9.80 30.15 -5.47
C ILE A 250 -11.03 30.62 -4.67
N PHE A 251 -11.54 31.82 -4.96
CA PHE A 251 -12.71 32.40 -4.28
C PHE A 251 -14.03 31.64 -4.55
N HIS A 252 -14.08 30.81 -5.60
CA HIS A 252 -15.24 30.00 -5.95
C HIS A 252 -15.16 28.56 -5.39
N VAL A 253 -13.97 28.02 -5.15
CA VAL A 253 -13.76 26.63 -4.68
C VAL A 253 -14.62 26.28 -3.45
N PRO A 254 -14.72 27.07 -2.37
CA PRO A 254 -15.49 26.67 -1.19
C PRO A 254 -16.99 26.58 -1.50
N LYS A 255 -17.50 27.44 -2.39
CA LYS A 255 -18.90 27.41 -2.85
C LYS A 255 -19.17 26.23 -3.79
N LEU A 256 -18.25 25.98 -4.73
CA LEU A 256 -18.36 24.90 -5.72
C LEU A 256 -18.21 23.52 -5.10
N ALA A 257 -17.36 23.37 -4.09
CA ALA A 257 -17.22 22.16 -3.29
C ALA A 257 -18.43 21.96 -2.36
N ALA A 258 -18.88 23.01 -1.64
CA ALA A 258 -20.07 22.92 -0.79
C ALA A 258 -21.34 22.53 -1.56
N GLY A 259 -21.50 23.02 -2.79
CA GLY A 259 -22.60 22.62 -3.67
C GLY A 259 -22.57 21.12 -4.04
N LYS A 260 -21.39 20.57 -4.33
CA LYS A 260 -21.21 19.14 -4.64
C LYS A 260 -21.34 18.24 -3.41
N LEU A 261 -21.03 18.74 -2.21
CA LEU A 261 -21.18 18.00 -0.95
C LEU A 261 -22.66 17.76 -0.56
N GLY A 262 -23.63 18.41 -1.20
CA GLY A 262 -25.05 18.03 -1.15
C GLY A 262 -25.65 17.99 0.26
N LEU A 263 -25.76 19.16 0.91
CA LEU A 263 -26.35 19.35 2.24
C LEU A 263 -27.66 20.16 2.11
N PRO A 264 -28.84 19.50 2.12
CA PRO A 264 -29.75 19.66 3.27
C PRO A 264 -30.71 18.48 3.59
N GLU A 265 -31.10 18.37 4.87
CA GLU A 265 -32.20 17.59 5.49
C GLU A 265 -32.27 16.05 5.30
N LEU A 266 -33.01 15.38 6.20
CA LEU A 266 -32.83 13.97 6.62
C LEU A 266 -33.90 12.99 6.10
N ASP A 267 -33.54 11.69 5.98
CA ASP A 267 -34.37 10.54 6.43
C ASP A 267 -33.59 9.18 6.48
N PHE A 268 -34.20 8.08 6.96
CA PHE A 268 -33.48 6.92 7.58
C PHE A 268 -33.89 5.45 7.16
N TRP A 269 -32.90 4.57 6.92
CA TRP A 269 -32.87 3.07 7.15
C TRP A 269 -33.84 2.15 6.32
N PRO A 270 -33.90 0.77 6.37
CA PRO A 270 -33.04 -0.38 6.88
C PRO A 270 -32.58 -1.40 5.74
N HIS A 271 -32.24 -2.73 5.77
CA HIS A 271 -32.05 -3.87 6.75
C HIS A 271 -31.28 -5.15 6.21
N MET A 272 -30.64 -5.94 7.12
CA MET A 272 -30.48 -7.44 7.30
C MET A 272 -30.06 -8.53 6.23
N LYS A 273 -28.89 -9.20 6.44
CA LYS A 273 -28.56 -10.66 6.80
C LYS A 273 -29.10 -11.92 6.01
N THR A 274 -28.54 -13.18 5.97
CA THR A 274 -27.24 -13.92 6.25
C THR A 274 -27.27 -15.47 5.92
N HIS A 275 -26.09 -16.13 5.68
CA HIS A 275 -25.62 -17.53 6.06
C HIS A 275 -25.70 -18.86 5.18
N ARG A 276 -24.54 -19.58 5.13
CA ARG A 276 -24.25 -21.08 5.06
C ARG A 276 -24.54 -21.87 3.73
N ALA A 277 -23.99 -23.07 3.41
CA ALA A 277 -23.25 -24.15 4.14
C ALA A 277 -22.21 -24.97 3.28
N PHE A 278 -21.64 -26.08 3.81
CA PHE A 278 -20.58 -26.99 3.26
C PHE A 278 -21.08 -28.39 2.78
N PRO A 279 -20.32 -29.12 1.93
CA PRO A 279 -20.37 -30.59 1.78
C PRO A 279 -18.99 -31.34 1.96
N SER A 280 -18.95 -32.64 1.63
CA SER A 280 -17.99 -33.68 2.10
C SER A 280 -16.77 -34.00 1.21
N PRO A 281 -15.68 -34.61 1.75
CA PRO A 281 -14.43 -34.87 1.02
C PRO A 281 -14.38 -36.16 0.18
N GLY A 282 -13.56 -36.13 -0.89
CA GLY A 282 -13.13 -37.32 -1.64
C GLY A 282 -12.25 -36.98 -2.85
N ALA A 283 -11.01 -37.50 -2.87
CA ALA A 283 -10.04 -37.46 -3.98
C ALA A 283 -10.02 -36.13 -4.78
N TYR A 284 -9.53 -35.07 -4.16
CA TYR A 284 -9.66 -33.69 -4.64
C TYR A 284 -9.03 -33.49 -6.04
N ARG A 285 -9.89 -33.13 -7.00
CA ARG A 285 -9.50 -32.72 -8.36
C ARG A 285 -9.65 -31.22 -8.48
N ALA A 286 -8.70 -30.58 -9.14
CA ALA A 286 -8.72 -29.13 -9.31
C ALA A 286 -7.99 -28.68 -10.58
N GLN A 287 -8.11 -27.39 -10.87
CA GLN A 287 -7.18 -26.65 -11.72
C GLN A 287 -6.48 -25.59 -10.87
N TRP A 288 -5.26 -25.24 -11.24
CA TRP A 288 -4.53 -24.12 -10.62
C TRP A 288 -3.97 -23.17 -11.67
N ALA A 289 -3.79 -21.91 -11.30
CA ALA A 289 -3.10 -20.93 -12.11
C ALA A 289 -2.21 -20.03 -11.23
N PRO A 290 -1.02 -19.63 -11.70
CA PRO A 290 -0.26 -18.57 -11.08
C PRO A 290 -0.93 -17.22 -11.35
N VAL A 291 -0.90 -16.31 -10.38
CA VAL A 291 -1.19 -14.89 -10.56
C VAL A 291 0.14 -14.17 -10.69
N TYR A 292 0.35 -13.53 -11.84
CA TYR A 292 1.56 -12.77 -12.14
C TYR A 292 1.37 -11.29 -11.86
N LEU A 293 2.46 -10.63 -11.49
CA LEU A 293 2.63 -9.17 -11.42
C LEU A 293 3.92 -8.79 -12.14
N GLU A 294 3.84 -7.83 -13.05
CA GLU A 294 4.99 -7.15 -13.69
C GLU A 294 5.29 -5.86 -12.89
N PRO A 295 6.30 -5.81 -12.00
CA PRO A 295 6.44 -4.72 -11.03
C PRO A 295 6.89 -3.38 -11.65
N ILE A 296 7.47 -3.44 -12.85
CA ILE A 296 7.88 -2.29 -13.66
C ILE A 296 7.27 -2.48 -15.04
N ILE A 297 6.18 -1.76 -15.33
CA ILE A 297 5.42 -1.93 -16.58
C ILE A 297 6.32 -1.76 -17.79
N GLY A 298 6.38 -2.80 -18.64
CA GLY A 298 7.18 -2.82 -19.86
C GLY A 298 8.59 -3.39 -19.70
N SER A 299 8.97 -3.90 -18.51
CA SER A 299 10.22 -4.66 -18.36
C SER A 299 10.11 -6.11 -18.87
N GLY A 300 8.90 -6.67 -18.89
CA GLY A 300 8.66 -8.09 -19.17
C GLY A 300 9.00 -9.04 -18.01
N GLU A 301 9.53 -8.54 -16.89
CA GLU A 301 9.85 -9.35 -15.71
C GLU A 301 8.60 -9.60 -14.86
N ARG A 302 8.20 -10.86 -14.69
CA ARG A 302 6.95 -11.23 -13.99
C ARG A 302 7.20 -12.06 -12.75
N LEU A 303 6.79 -11.52 -11.60
CA LEU A 303 6.77 -12.23 -10.32
C LEU A 303 5.47 -13.01 -10.20
N THR A 304 5.54 -14.27 -9.78
CA THR A 304 4.37 -15.02 -9.32
C THR A 304 4.05 -14.55 -7.89
N VAL A 305 2.93 -13.84 -7.72
CA VAL A 305 2.56 -13.19 -6.44
C VAL A 305 1.46 -13.91 -5.68
N GLY A 306 0.70 -14.78 -6.35
CA GLY A 306 -0.28 -15.66 -5.73
C GLY A 306 -0.53 -16.92 -6.57
N ILE A 307 -1.15 -17.93 -5.95
CA ILE A 307 -1.69 -19.10 -6.66
C ILE A 307 -3.21 -19.12 -6.48
N LEU A 308 -3.92 -19.27 -7.59
CA LEU A 308 -5.34 -19.57 -7.67
C LEU A 308 -5.54 -21.09 -7.76
N VAL A 309 -6.51 -21.63 -7.03
CA VAL A 309 -7.00 -23.01 -7.17
C VAL A 309 -8.53 -23.02 -7.32
N LEU A 310 -9.00 -23.77 -8.32
CA LEU A 310 -10.40 -24.09 -8.59
C LEU A 310 -10.65 -25.58 -8.36
N GLY A 311 -11.36 -25.93 -7.30
CA GLY A 311 -11.78 -27.30 -7.01
C GLY A 311 -12.96 -27.74 -7.88
N ALA A 312 -12.97 -29.03 -8.26
CA ALA A 312 -14.10 -29.66 -8.95
C ALA A 312 -15.35 -29.83 -8.06
N ASP A 313 -15.22 -29.55 -6.75
CA ASP A 313 -16.29 -29.41 -5.78
C ASP A 313 -16.89 -27.98 -5.74
N GLY A 314 -16.36 -27.06 -6.53
CA GLY A 314 -16.74 -25.65 -6.57
C GLY A 314 -15.97 -24.75 -5.61
N GLN A 315 -15.03 -25.26 -4.81
CA GLN A 315 -14.19 -24.41 -3.97
C GLN A 315 -13.26 -23.53 -4.80
N ARG A 316 -13.13 -22.26 -4.42
CA ARG A 316 -12.26 -21.27 -5.07
C ARG A 316 -11.32 -20.71 -4.01
N GLN A 317 -10.02 -20.90 -4.15
CA GLN A 317 -9.02 -20.45 -3.17
C GLN A 317 -7.89 -19.65 -3.84
N VAL A 318 -7.38 -18.64 -3.13
CA VAL A 318 -6.31 -17.75 -3.61
C VAL A 318 -5.33 -17.50 -2.46
N ALA A 319 -4.11 -18.00 -2.56
CA ALA A 319 -3.05 -17.80 -1.56
C ALA A 319 -1.96 -16.85 -2.08
N PRO A 320 -1.39 -15.97 -1.23
CA PRO A 320 -0.19 -15.22 -1.58
C PRO A 320 1.02 -16.16 -1.65
N VAL A 321 2.03 -15.74 -2.41
CA VAL A 321 3.27 -16.51 -2.63
C VAL A 321 4.48 -15.92 -1.91
N LEU A 322 4.57 -14.59 -1.83
CA LEU A 322 5.70 -13.88 -1.23
C LEU A 322 5.45 -13.61 0.26
N ARG A 323 6.50 -13.71 1.08
CA ARG A 323 6.47 -13.44 2.54
C ARG A 323 7.10 -12.08 2.88
N GLU A 324 6.76 -11.50 4.04
CA GLU A 324 7.31 -10.19 4.46
C GLU A 324 8.82 -10.23 4.72
N ASP A 325 9.35 -11.32 5.29
CA ASP A 325 10.79 -11.52 5.51
C ASP A 325 11.57 -11.54 4.18
N GLN A 326 11.10 -12.30 3.19
CA GLN A 326 11.71 -12.37 1.86
C GLN A 326 11.66 -11.02 1.13
N VAL A 327 10.50 -10.36 1.14
CA VAL A 327 10.28 -9.10 0.42
C VAL A 327 11.02 -7.93 1.08
N SER A 328 11.09 -7.90 2.41
CA SER A 328 11.89 -6.88 3.13
C SER A 328 13.40 -7.13 3.00
N THR A 329 13.85 -8.37 2.83
CA THR A 329 15.25 -8.70 2.51
C THR A 329 15.64 -8.22 1.10
N LEU A 330 14.74 -8.36 0.11
CA LEU A 330 15.03 -7.98 -1.28
C LEU A 330 14.82 -6.49 -1.60
N TRP A 331 13.85 -5.85 -0.96
CA TRP A 331 13.38 -4.49 -1.30
C TRP A 331 13.17 -3.56 -0.09
N GLY A 332 13.74 -3.90 1.06
CA GLY A 332 13.74 -3.05 2.26
C GLY A 332 12.34 -2.60 2.71
N GLU A 333 12.20 -1.34 3.10
CA GLU A 333 10.90 -0.78 3.51
C GLU A 333 9.90 -0.67 2.36
N GLN A 334 10.36 -0.43 1.13
CA GLN A 334 9.49 -0.30 -0.05
C GLN A 334 8.76 -1.63 -0.36
N GLY A 335 9.38 -2.76 -0.03
CA GLY A 335 8.75 -4.08 -0.12
C GLY A 335 7.40 -4.19 0.62
N ARG A 336 7.18 -3.40 1.68
CA ARG A 336 5.86 -3.33 2.36
C ARG A 336 4.77 -2.69 1.49
N GLY A 337 5.13 -1.74 0.64
CA GLY A 337 4.22 -1.18 -0.37
C GLY A 337 3.79 -2.24 -1.38
N LEU A 338 4.76 -3.00 -1.90
CA LEU A 338 4.53 -4.12 -2.81
C LEU A 338 3.58 -5.18 -2.21
N LEU A 339 3.79 -5.59 -0.95
CA LEU A 339 2.92 -6.55 -0.27
C LEU A 339 1.48 -6.06 -0.14
N ARG A 340 1.27 -4.80 0.29
CA ARG A 340 -0.09 -4.22 0.38
C ARG A 340 -0.77 -4.11 -0.99
N SER A 341 -0.02 -3.94 -2.06
CA SER A 341 -0.53 -4.02 -3.44
C SER A 341 -0.88 -5.46 -3.85
N ILE A 342 -0.04 -6.44 -3.52
CA ILE A 342 -0.32 -7.87 -3.78
C ILE A 342 -1.56 -8.33 -3.03
N ASP A 343 -1.68 -8.01 -1.74
CA ASP A 343 -2.86 -8.37 -0.94
C ASP A 343 -4.15 -7.75 -1.51
N LEU A 344 -4.09 -6.50 -1.99
CA LEU A 344 -5.21 -5.86 -2.67
C LEU A 344 -5.59 -6.58 -3.97
N CYS A 345 -4.62 -6.97 -4.81
CA CYS A 345 -4.86 -7.82 -5.99
C CYS A 345 -5.56 -9.13 -5.64
N LEU A 346 -5.03 -9.86 -4.66
CA LEU A 346 -5.54 -11.18 -4.29
C LEU A 346 -6.90 -11.07 -3.58
N ASN A 347 -7.18 -9.99 -2.86
CA ASN A 347 -8.51 -9.70 -2.29
C ASN A 347 -9.54 -9.39 -3.38
N VAL A 348 -9.22 -8.58 -4.39
CA VAL A 348 -10.13 -8.34 -5.54
C VAL A 348 -10.40 -9.64 -6.32
N LEU A 349 -9.41 -10.53 -6.44
CA LEU A 349 -9.63 -11.87 -7.01
C LEU A 349 -10.53 -12.76 -6.14
N ARG A 350 -10.35 -12.75 -4.80
CA ARG A 350 -11.21 -13.51 -3.86
C ARG A 350 -12.66 -13.04 -3.87
N GLU A 351 -12.88 -11.72 -3.92
CA GLU A 351 -14.20 -11.10 -4.00
C GLU A 351 -14.90 -11.50 -5.32
N HIS A 352 -14.26 -11.25 -6.48
CA HIS A 352 -14.78 -11.64 -7.80
C HIS A 352 -15.08 -13.14 -7.92
N LEU A 353 -14.25 -14.00 -7.30
CA LEU A 353 -14.46 -15.45 -7.30
C LEU A 353 -15.62 -15.89 -6.40
N SER A 354 -15.87 -15.18 -5.31
CA SER A 354 -16.98 -15.44 -4.39
C SER A 354 -18.33 -15.01 -4.98
N ASP A 355 -18.35 -13.94 -5.77
CA ASP A 355 -19.53 -13.48 -6.53
C ASP A 355 -19.84 -14.36 -7.77
N GLY A 356 -19.16 -15.50 -7.92
CA GLY A 356 -19.37 -16.44 -9.02
C GLY A 356 -18.70 -16.05 -10.33
N GLY A 357 -17.92 -14.97 -10.35
CA GLY A 357 -17.29 -14.39 -11.54
C GLY A 357 -16.42 -15.35 -12.35
N ASP A 358 -16.28 -15.01 -13.63
CA ASP A 358 -15.51 -15.72 -14.66
C ASP A 358 -14.06 -15.21 -14.71
N LEU A 359 -13.09 -16.11 -14.91
CA LEU A 359 -11.65 -15.78 -14.84
C LEU A 359 -11.20 -14.92 -16.01
N ASP A 360 -11.67 -15.23 -17.22
CA ASP A 360 -11.36 -14.49 -18.45
C ASP A 360 -11.95 -13.07 -18.43
N ARG A 361 -12.71 -12.73 -17.38
CA ARG A 361 -13.37 -11.43 -17.15
C ARG A 361 -13.04 -10.84 -15.78
N TRP A 362 -11.98 -11.31 -15.11
CA TRP A 362 -11.56 -10.75 -13.82
C TRP A 362 -11.05 -9.30 -14.00
N PRO A 363 -11.65 -8.28 -13.33
CA PRO A 363 -11.15 -6.92 -13.35
C PRO A 363 -9.95 -6.81 -12.42
N ALA A 364 -8.76 -7.16 -12.92
CA ALA A 364 -7.51 -6.96 -12.21
C ALA A 364 -7.36 -5.48 -11.80
N PRO A 365 -7.02 -5.17 -10.53
CA PRO A 365 -7.04 -3.78 -10.06
C PRO A 365 -5.91 -2.92 -10.64
N PHE A 366 -4.81 -3.52 -11.12
CA PHE A 366 -3.60 -2.82 -11.54
C PHE A 366 -3.05 -3.28 -12.89
N ALA A 367 -2.29 -2.38 -13.53
CA ALA A 367 -1.41 -2.69 -14.64
C ALA A 367 -0.39 -3.78 -14.31
N GLY A 368 -0.04 -4.59 -15.31
CA GLY A 368 0.94 -5.67 -15.18
C GLY A 368 0.46 -6.91 -14.41
N VAL A 369 -0.80 -6.95 -13.96
CA VAL A 369 -1.39 -8.10 -13.24
C VAL A 369 -2.15 -9.00 -14.21
N CYS A 370 -1.86 -10.30 -14.22
CA CYS A 370 -2.60 -11.26 -15.03
C CYS A 370 -2.64 -12.67 -14.41
N ILE A 371 -3.62 -13.48 -14.83
CA ILE A 371 -3.72 -14.89 -14.44
C ILE A 371 -3.06 -15.74 -15.54
N GLY A 372 -2.17 -16.65 -15.14
CA GLY A 372 -1.54 -17.61 -16.04
C GLY A 372 -2.49 -18.73 -16.50
N PRO A 373 -2.06 -19.59 -17.44
CA PRO A 373 -2.89 -20.66 -17.96
C PRO A 373 -3.28 -21.67 -16.87
N LEU A 374 -4.58 -22.04 -16.83
CA LEU A 374 -5.11 -23.06 -15.93
C LEU A 374 -4.49 -24.43 -16.22
N LYS A 375 -3.80 -24.98 -15.22
CA LYS A 375 -3.15 -26.30 -15.26
C LYS A 375 -3.99 -27.30 -14.44
N PRO A 376 -4.33 -28.49 -14.97
CA PRO A 376 -5.04 -29.51 -14.21
C PRO A 376 -4.15 -30.12 -13.11
N ALA A 377 -4.74 -30.44 -11.96
CA ALA A 377 -4.06 -31.08 -10.84
C ALA A 377 -4.98 -32.04 -10.07
N ARG A 378 -4.35 -32.83 -9.21
CA ARG A 378 -4.99 -33.60 -8.14
C ARG A 378 -4.12 -33.47 -6.89
N GLY A 379 -4.75 -33.52 -5.73
CA GLY A 379 -4.09 -33.58 -4.45
C GLY A 379 -5.01 -34.21 -3.42
N ASP A 380 -4.57 -34.26 -2.16
CA ASP A 380 -5.45 -34.69 -1.07
C ASP A 380 -6.52 -33.62 -0.76
N ASP A 381 -6.16 -32.34 -0.86
CA ASP A 381 -7.06 -31.19 -0.69
C ASP A 381 -6.63 -29.94 -1.52
N ALA A 382 -7.32 -28.81 -1.31
CA ALA A 382 -7.02 -27.54 -1.98
C ALA A 382 -5.65 -26.94 -1.60
N ILE A 383 -5.16 -27.19 -0.38
CA ILE A 383 -3.87 -26.69 0.10
C ILE A 383 -2.73 -27.48 -0.56
N ASP A 384 -2.89 -28.78 -0.75
CA ASP A 384 -1.95 -29.64 -1.48
C ASP A 384 -1.82 -29.22 -2.95
N VAL A 385 -2.93 -28.87 -3.60
CA VAL A 385 -2.91 -28.29 -4.96
C VAL A 385 -2.32 -26.88 -4.98
N LEU A 386 -2.57 -26.03 -3.97
CA LEU A 386 -1.91 -24.71 -3.85
C LEU A 386 -0.39 -24.86 -3.76
N ARG A 387 0.11 -25.78 -2.93
CA ARG A 387 1.55 -26.09 -2.80
C ARG A 387 2.13 -26.60 -4.12
N THR A 388 1.41 -27.49 -4.80
CA THR A 388 1.80 -27.96 -6.14
C THR A 388 1.90 -26.81 -7.15
N GLY A 389 0.99 -25.84 -7.09
CA GLY A 389 1.06 -24.64 -7.93
C GLY A 389 2.25 -23.73 -7.62
N MET A 390 2.56 -23.54 -6.33
CA MET A 390 3.71 -22.74 -5.89
C MET A 390 5.03 -23.31 -6.41
N SER A 391 5.33 -24.59 -6.16
CA SER A 391 6.61 -25.20 -6.58
C SER A 391 6.82 -25.22 -8.10
N PHE A 392 5.75 -25.24 -8.90
CA PHE A 392 5.81 -25.18 -10.36
C PHE A 392 5.81 -23.75 -10.97
N SER A 393 5.79 -22.69 -10.16
CA SER A 393 5.69 -21.32 -10.71
C SER A 393 6.32 -20.18 -9.90
N ALA A 394 6.72 -20.41 -8.65
CA ALA A 394 7.21 -19.36 -7.77
C ALA A 394 8.66 -19.61 -7.33
N CYS A 395 9.61 -18.98 -8.02
CA CYS A 395 11.05 -19.06 -7.70
C CYS A 395 11.36 -18.67 -6.25
N PHE A 396 10.60 -17.73 -5.67
CA PHE A 396 10.74 -17.27 -4.30
C PHE A 396 9.92 -18.09 -3.28
N SER A 397 9.09 -19.06 -3.68
CA SER A 397 8.35 -19.86 -2.69
C SER A 397 9.24 -20.93 -2.07
N THR A 398 9.64 -20.73 -0.81
CA THR A 398 10.32 -21.74 0.01
C THR A 398 9.33 -22.80 0.49
N LEU A 399 8.90 -23.67 -0.43
CA LEU A 399 8.40 -24.99 -0.07
C LEU A 399 9.59 -25.86 0.31
N GLU A 400 9.54 -26.46 1.50
CA GLU A 400 10.65 -27.17 2.18
C GLU A 400 11.32 -28.23 1.27
N GLN A 401 12.36 -27.84 0.53
CA GLN A 401 13.26 -28.74 -0.19
C GLN A 401 14.70 -28.60 0.32
N GLY A 402 14.98 -29.30 1.41
CA GLY A 402 16.27 -29.98 1.58
C GLY A 402 17.55 -29.15 1.54
N ILE A 403 17.52 -27.86 1.85
CA ILE A 403 18.74 -27.18 2.31
C ILE A 403 18.98 -27.68 3.74
N GLU A 404 19.99 -28.52 3.91
CA GLU A 404 20.64 -28.67 5.21
C GLU A 404 21.36 -27.35 5.51
N GLU A 405 20.62 -26.38 6.06
CA GLU A 405 21.22 -25.15 6.57
C GLU A 405 22.19 -25.54 7.69
N THR A 406 23.48 -25.50 7.36
CA THR A 406 24.56 -25.67 8.32
C THR A 406 24.34 -24.71 9.47
N ALA A 407 24.41 -25.23 10.70
CA ALA A 407 24.11 -24.46 11.90
C ALA A 407 25.18 -23.39 12.16
N GLU A 408 25.03 -22.25 11.48
CA GLU A 408 25.65 -20.99 11.84
C GLU A 408 24.74 -20.31 12.88
N ASP A 409 25.33 -19.84 13.98
CA ASP A 409 24.62 -19.12 15.04
C ASP A 409 24.20 -17.72 14.52
N ASP A 410 23.02 -17.66 13.89
CA ASP A 410 22.35 -16.41 13.54
C ASP A 410 21.86 -15.71 14.82
N ASP A 411 22.77 -14.98 15.45
CA ASP A 411 22.58 -14.19 16.68
C ASP A 411 21.77 -12.89 16.43
N THR A 412 20.87 -12.89 15.43
CA THR A 412 19.92 -11.80 15.18
C THR A 412 18.89 -11.71 16.32
N GLU A 413 19.19 -10.81 17.26
CA GLU A 413 18.37 -10.54 18.44
C GLU A 413 16.88 -10.33 18.12
N ASP A 414 16.06 -11.33 18.48
CA ASP A 414 14.63 -11.46 18.18
C ASP A 414 13.89 -10.10 18.26
N PRO A 415 13.32 -9.60 17.15
CA PRO A 415 12.66 -8.29 17.15
C PRO A 415 11.33 -8.28 17.90
N TRP A 416 10.70 -9.44 18.14
CA TRP A 416 9.36 -9.48 18.73
C TRP A 416 9.28 -8.88 20.15
N PRO A 417 10.20 -9.18 21.10
CA PRO A 417 10.30 -8.44 22.36
C PRO A 417 10.37 -6.91 22.22
N LYS A 418 11.10 -6.38 21.22
CA LYS A 418 11.21 -4.93 20.95
C LYS A 418 9.88 -4.37 20.44
N GLN A 419 9.14 -5.12 19.61
CA GLN A 419 7.79 -4.76 19.16
C GLN A 419 6.80 -4.70 20.34
N VAL A 420 6.85 -5.65 21.28
CA VAL A 420 6.00 -5.64 22.49
C VAL A 420 6.31 -4.43 23.37
N HIS A 421 7.60 -4.11 23.57
CA HIS A 421 8.03 -2.93 24.33
C HIS A 421 7.53 -1.63 23.67
N ALA A 422 7.68 -1.49 22.35
CA ALA A 422 7.16 -0.34 21.60
C ALA A 422 5.63 -0.23 21.69
N ALA A 423 4.90 -1.35 21.59
CA ALA A 423 3.44 -1.39 21.69
C ALA A 423 2.92 -1.03 23.09
N VAL A 424 3.64 -1.36 24.17
CA VAL A 424 3.33 -0.86 25.52
C VAL A 424 3.68 0.62 25.64
N GLN A 425 4.85 1.06 25.17
CA GLN A 425 5.28 2.46 25.25
C GLN A 425 4.31 3.41 24.52
N ALA A 426 3.82 3.04 23.35
CA ALA A 426 2.87 3.85 22.57
C ALA A 426 1.50 4.01 23.26
N ARG A 427 1.13 3.07 24.15
CA ARG A 427 -0.19 3.05 24.83
C ARG A 427 -0.13 3.59 26.25
N VAL A 428 0.93 3.27 27.00
CA VAL A 428 1.14 3.68 28.39
C VAL A 428 2.64 3.97 28.60
N PRO A 429 3.13 5.18 28.25
CA PRO A 429 4.57 5.50 28.27
C PRO A 429 5.26 5.26 29.62
N SER A 430 4.55 5.44 30.74
CA SER A 430 5.07 5.22 32.09
C SER A 430 5.49 3.77 32.37
N LEU A 431 4.96 2.79 31.63
CA LEU A 431 5.34 1.37 31.78
C LEU A 431 6.57 1.00 30.93
N SER A 432 7.02 1.85 29.99
CA SER A 432 8.21 1.59 29.18
C SER A 432 9.47 1.41 30.05
N GLY A 433 9.55 2.14 31.17
CA GLY A 433 10.65 2.06 32.13
C GLY A 433 10.78 0.71 32.86
N ASN A 434 9.83 -0.22 32.71
CA ASN A 434 9.82 -1.53 33.40
C ASN A 434 10.42 -2.68 32.57
N PHE A 435 10.77 -2.45 31.30
CA PHE A 435 11.34 -3.49 30.43
C PHE A 435 12.83 -3.75 30.69
N ASN A 436 13.29 -4.92 30.23
CA ASN A 436 14.70 -5.36 30.16
C ASN A 436 15.47 -5.18 31.48
N LYS A 437 14.89 -5.68 32.58
CA LYS A 437 15.49 -5.60 33.92
C LYS A 437 16.40 -6.79 34.20
N GLN A 438 17.29 -6.59 35.17
CA GLN A 438 18.17 -7.62 35.70
C GLN A 438 18.15 -7.57 37.23
N ILE A 439 17.87 -8.69 37.87
CA ILE A 439 17.89 -8.83 39.33
C ILE A 439 19.19 -9.51 39.75
N LYS A 440 19.88 -8.97 40.75
CA LYS A 440 21.10 -9.56 41.33
C LYS A 440 20.73 -10.40 42.53
N THR A 441 21.01 -11.70 42.47
CA THR A 441 20.58 -12.69 43.47
C THR A 441 21.52 -12.76 44.68
N ALA A 442 22.80 -12.43 44.49
CA ALA A 442 23.83 -12.27 45.51
C ALA A 442 24.99 -11.40 44.98
N THR A 443 25.88 -10.93 45.85
CA THR A 443 26.97 -9.98 45.53
C THR A 443 27.94 -10.44 44.43
N ALA A 444 28.06 -11.75 44.23
CA ALA A 444 28.92 -12.38 43.21
C ALA A 444 28.15 -13.21 42.17
N ALA A 445 26.82 -13.20 42.19
CA ALA A 445 26.00 -13.97 41.25
C ALA A 445 25.82 -13.23 39.92
N ARG A 446 25.65 -13.99 38.82
CA ARG A 446 25.25 -13.42 37.53
C ARG A 446 23.83 -12.84 37.64
N PRO A 447 23.54 -11.64 37.09
CA PRO A 447 22.20 -11.08 37.14
C PRO A 447 21.19 -11.94 36.35
N THR A 448 20.02 -12.19 36.92
CA THR A 448 18.91 -12.91 36.26
C THR A 448 18.11 -11.92 35.41
N PRO A 449 18.02 -12.11 34.07
CA PRO A 449 17.30 -11.19 33.20
C PRO A 449 15.79 -11.45 33.18
N VAL A 450 15.02 -10.36 33.19
CA VAL A 450 13.55 -10.33 33.17
C VAL A 450 13.09 -9.31 32.12
N GLY A 451 12.29 -9.75 31.15
CA GLY A 451 11.83 -8.94 30.03
C GLY A 451 10.94 -7.78 30.43
N TYR A 452 10.11 -7.96 31.47
CA TYR A 452 9.28 -6.92 32.07
C TYR A 452 9.15 -7.15 33.59
N LEU A 453 9.38 -6.12 34.40
CA LEU A 453 9.33 -6.20 35.86
C LEU A 453 8.73 -4.92 36.46
N SER A 454 7.65 -5.07 37.23
CA SER A 454 7.00 -4.01 38.00
C SER A 454 6.72 -4.44 39.44
N THR A 455 5.97 -3.62 40.19
CA THR A 455 5.44 -3.98 41.52
C THR A 455 4.28 -4.97 41.48
N ARG A 456 3.69 -5.27 40.30
CA ARG A 456 2.50 -6.13 40.11
C ARG A 456 2.75 -7.34 39.22
N LEU A 457 3.62 -7.23 38.20
CA LEU A 457 3.88 -8.25 37.20
C LEU A 457 5.39 -8.45 37.02
N ALA A 458 5.83 -9.71 37.00
CA ALA A 458 7.12 -10.12 36.47
C ALA A 458 6.87 -11.04 35.26
N ALA A 459 7.32 -10.64 34.07
CA ALA A 459 7.04 -11.38 32.85
C ALA A 459 8.26 -11.54 31.94
N ASN A 460 8.29 -12.67 31.22
CA ASN A 460 9.25 -12.93 30.16
C ASN A 460 8.53 -13.19 28.84
N LEU A 461 9.17 -12.76 27.74
CA LEU A 461 8.66 -12.87 26.38
C LEU A 461 9.39 -13.98 25.62
N GLY A 462 8.65 -14.93 25.05
CA GLY A 462 9.18 -15.97 24.17
C GLY A 462 8.28 -16.20 22.95
N LYS A 463 8.78 -16.91 21.95
CA LYS A 463 8.03 -17.34 20.77
C LYS A 463 8.18 -18.84 20.57
N LEU A 464 7.14 -19.49 20.05
CA LEU A 464 7.17 -20.87 19.55
C LEU A 464 6.73 -20.87 18.10
N ILE A 465 7.65 -21.19 17.20
CA ILE A 465 7.39 -21.35 15.77
C ILE A 465 7.41 -22.85 15.45
N PRO A 466 6.36 -23.42 14.82
CA PRO A 466 6.37 -24.80 14.35
C PRO A 466 7.42 -25.01 13.26
N GLY A 467 8.24 -26.06 13.39
CA GLY A 467 9.33 -26.34 12.45
C GLY A 467 10.46 -27.11 13.15
N PRO A 468 11.62 -27.29 12.50
CA PRO A 468 12.78 -27.99 13.09
C PRO A 468 13.24 -27.35 14.40
N ARG A 469 13.34 -26.01 14.44
CA ARG A 469 13.78 -25.23 15.61
C ARG A 469 12.78 -25.15 16.77
N LEU A 470 11.61 -25.82 16.69
CA LEU A 470 10.61 -25.82 17.78
C LEU A 470 11.21 -26.29 19.13
N GLY A 471 12.12 -27.27 19.11
CA GLY A 471 12.80 -27.74 20.31
C GLY A 471 13.71 -26.69 20.97
N GLU A 472 14.28 -25.76 20.18
CA GLU A 472 15.12 -24.67 20.68
C GLU A 472 14.28 -23.54 21.26
N PHE A 473 13.19 -23.19 20.58
CA PHE A 473 12.18 -22.28 21.12
C PHE A 473 11.64 -22.76 22.47
N VAL A 474 11.40 -24.07 22.64
CA VAL A 474 11.02 -24.67 23.94
C VAL A 474 12.15 -24.59 24.98
N LYS A 475 13.42 -24.88 24.62
CA LYS A 475 14.57 -24.71 25.53
C LYS A 475 14.66 -23.26 26.05
N THR A 476 14.60 -22.29 25.15
CA THR A 476 14.65 -20.86 25.47
C THR A 476 13.45 -20.40 26.30
N ALA A 477 12.25 -20.91 26.02
CA ALA A 477 11.07 -20.68 26.85
C ALA A 477 11.23 -21.25 28.27
N LYS A 478 11.81 -22.45 28.43
CA LYS A 478 12.11 -23.05 29.74
C LYS A 478 13.16 -22.27 30.54
N VAL A 479 14.22 -21.75 29.90
CA VAL A 479 15.19 -20.86 30.56
C VAL A 479 14.51 -19.56 31.03
N LYS A 480 13.68 -18.96 30.18
CA LYS A 480 12.89 -17.77 30.51
C LYS A 480 11.85 -18.01 31.61
N ALA A 481 11.27 -19.21 31.70
CA ALA A 481 10.44 -19.64 32.81
C ALA A 481 11.24 -19.74 34.11
N LEU A 482 12.38 -20.45 34.10
CA LEU A 482 13.24 -20.64 35.27
C LEU A 482 13.74 -19.31 35.85
N ASN A 483 14.07 -18.33 35.00
CA ASN A 483 14.43 -16.97 35.45
C ASN A 483 13.32 -16.31 36.29
N LEU A 484 12.04 -16.51 35.95
CA LEU A 484 10.92 -15.97 36.71
C LEU A 484 10.72 -16.70 38.05
N VAL A 485 10.93 -18.02 38.08
CA VAL A 485 10.89 -18.82 39.32
C VAL A 485 12.00 -18.37 40.28
N ILE A 486 13.22 -18.20 39.79
CA ILE A 486 14.34 -17.66 40.58
C ILE A 486 13.99 -16.29 41.18
N VAL A 487 13.35 -15.41 40.41
CA VAL A 487 12.94 -14.07 40.89
C VAL A 487 11.82 -14.14 41.93
N ARG A 488 10.83 -15.02 41.76
CA ARG A 488 9.77 -15.28 42.74
C ARG A 488 10.34 -15.77 44.08
N ASP A 489 11.31 -16.68 44.01
CA ASP A 489 11.88 -17.32 45.20
C ASP A 489 12.82 -16.38 45.99
N LEU A 490 13.33 -15.32 45.35
CA LEU A 490 14.16 -14.28 45.96
C LEU A 490 13.36 -13.09 46.49
N GLU A 491 12.33 -12.66 45.77
CA GLU A 491 11.37 -11.63 46.21
C GLU A 491 9.99 -12.26 46.43
N PRO A 492 9.70 -12.83 47.63
CA PRO A 492 8.38 -13.34 47.96
C PRO A 492 7.38 -12.18 48.12
N CYS A 493 6.80 -11.79 46.99
CA CYS A 493 5.92 -10.64 46.83
C CYS A 493 4.60 -11.04 46.15
N GLN A 494 3.54 -10.27 46.36
CA GLN A 494 2.24 -10.49 45.73
C GLN A 494 2.23 -10.00 44.26
N ARG A 495 3.10 -10.57 43.42
CA ARG A 495 3.18 -10.30 41.98
C ARG A 495 2.69 -11.50 41.18
N GLN A 496 2.13 -11.23 40.01
CA GLN A 496 1.84 -12.25 39.01
C GLN A 496 3.13 -12.57 38.25
N PHE A 497 3.41 -13.86 38.04
CA PHE A 497 4.55 -14.35 37.27
C PHE A 497 4.03 -14.95 35.97
N GLU A 498 4.49 -14.44 34.83
CA GLU A 498 3.91 -14.79 33.52
C GLU A 498 4.94 -15.02 32.41
N LEU A 499 4.74 -16.09 31.63
CA LEU A 499 5.49 -16.35 30.41
C LEU A 499 4.57 -16.09 29.21
N LEU A 500 4.77 -14.97 28.52
CA LEU A 500 4.01 -14.64 27.31
C LEU A 500 4.67 -15.32 26.11
N ILE A 501 3.93 -16.21 25.45
CA ILE A 501 4.39 -17.01 24.32
C ILE A 501 3.66 -16.59 23.05
N PHE A 502 4.39 -15.96 22.13
CA PHE A 502 3.93 -15.82 20.74
C PHE A 502 3.78 -17.19 20.09
N ARG A 503 2.69 -17.36 19.33
CA ARG A 503 2.52 -18.47 18.39
C ARG A 503 1.78 -18.03 17.13
N PRO A 504 1.97 -18.73 16.00
CA PRO A 504 1.06 -18.59 14.87
C PRO A 504 -0.36 -19.04 15.22
N ARG A 505 -1.32 -18.64 14.38
CA ARG A 505 -2.74 -18.97 14.53
C ARG A 505 -2.99 -20.46 14.26
N GLU A 506 -4.13 -21.00 14.68
CA GLU A 506 -4.44 -22.43 14.43
C GLU A 506 -4.80 -22.73 12.97
N ASP A 507 -5.22 -21.69 12.25
CA ASP A 507 -5.65 -21.64 10.86
C ASP A 507 -4.54 -21.17 9.88
N ASP A 508 -3.28 -21.10 10.36
CA ASP A 508 -2.13 -20.63 9.57
C ASP A 508 -1.68 -21.68 8.53
N PRO A 509 -1.80 -21.41 7.21
CA PRO A 509 -1.48 -22.38 6.15
C PRO A 509 0.03 -22.65 6.00
N SER A 510 0.88 -21.84 6.65
CA SER A 510 2.35 -21.98 6.63
C SER A 510 2.83 -23.29 7.27
N TYR A 511 1.99 -23.94 8.09
CA TYR A 511 2.37 -25.09 8.90
C TYR A 511 1.47 -26.29 8.65
N THR A 512 2.06 -27.48 8.57
CA THR A 512 1.30 -28.74 8.48
C THR A 512 0.53 -29.02 9.77
N ALA A 513 -0.58 -29.78 9.67
CA ALA A 513 -1.30 -30.27 10.85
C ALA A 513 -0.41 -31.07 11.82
N ARG A 514 0.69 -31.68 11.34
CA ARG A 514 1.70 -32.33 12.17
C ARG A 514 2.57 -31.33 12.92
N GLN A 515 3.09 -30.30 12.26
CA GLN A 515 3.83 -29.20 12.90
C GLN A 515 2.95 -28.48 13.95
N MET A 516 1.68 -28.22 13.64
CA MET A 516 0.73 -27.61 14.59
C MET A 516 0.35 -28.54 15.75
N LYS A 517 0.24 -29.85 15.53
CA LYS A 517 0.11 -30.84 16.62
C LYS A 517 1.33 -30.84 17.54
N ASN A 518 2.54 -30.72 16.99
CA ASN A 518 3.78 -30.64 17.77
C ASN A 518 3.84 -29.32 18.57
N LEU A 519 3.44 -28.19 17.98
CA LEU A 519 3.31 -26.90 18.68
C LEU A 519 2.33 -26.99 19.86
N ARG A 520 1.15 -27.61 19.67
CA ARG A 520 0.18 -27.84 20.75
C ARG A 520 0.78 -28.68 21.88
N GLY A 521 1.58 -29.70 21.56
CA GLY A 521 2.32 -30.50 22.55
C GLY A 521 3.32 -29.67 23.34
N ALA A 522 4.16 -28.87 22.66
CA ALA A 522 5.11 -27.96 23.28
C ALA A 522 4.46 -26.89 24.18
N LEU A 523 3.31 -26.36 23.75
CA LEU A 523 2.51 -25.41 24.54
C LEU A 523 1.90 -26.06 25.79
N LEU A 524 1.43 -27.31 25.69
CA LEU A 524 0.91 -28.07 26.83
C LEU A 524 2.04 -28.36 27.83
N GLU A 525 3.18 -28.86 27.37
CA GLU A 525 4.37 -29.12 28.18
C GLU A 525 4.81 -27.87 28.97
N LEU A 526 4.88 -26.71 28.30
CA LEU A 526 5.24 -25.45 28.95
C LEU A 526 4.17 -24.98 29.95
N LYS A 527 2.88 -25.17 29.67
CA LYS A 527 1.79 -24.86 30.61
C LYS A 527 1.81 -25.74 31.85
N GLU A 528 2.02 -27.05 31.69
CA GLU A 528 2.12 -28.00 32.79
C GLU A 528 3.32 -27.70 33.69
N ALA A 529 4.49 -27.45 33.09
CA ALA A 529 5.68 -26.99 33.82
C ALA A 529 5.46 -25.63 34.50
N GLY A 530 4.80 -24.67 33.84
CA GLY A 530 4.48 -23.37 34.42
C GLY A 530 3.56 -23.49 35.64
N ASN A 531 2.46 -24.23 35.51
CA ASN A 531 1.49 -24.46 36.58
C ASN A 531 2.14 -25.09 37.83
N HIS A 532 3.08 -26.04 37.65
CA HIS A 532 3.83 -26.65 38.74
C HIS A 532 4.71 -25.65 39.54
N HIS A 533 5.10 -24.53 38.92
CA HIS A 533 5.90 -23.47 39.53
C HIS A 533 5.13 -22.15 39.74
N GLU A 534 3.79 -22.20 39.76
CA GLU A 534 2.88 -21.06 39.92
C GLU A 534 3.03 -19.97 38.84
N LEU A 535 3.68 -20.31 37.72
CA LEU A 535 3.99 -19.46 36.59
C LEU A 535 2.92 -19.60 35.50
N ARG A 536 2.17 -18.54 35.21
CA ARG A 536 1.13 -18.58 34.18
C ARG A 536 1.73 -18.45 32.78
N VAL A 537 1.67 -19.51 31.97
CA VAL A 537 1.98 -19.43 30.53
C VAL A 537 0.76 -18.92 29.77
N VAL A 538 0.92 -17.82 29.02
CA VAL A 538 -0.15 -17.18 28.25
C VAL A 538 0.23 -17.15 26.77
N GLU A 539 -0.65 -17.68 25.92
CA GLU A 539 -0.53 -17.59 24.46
C GLU A 539 -0.92 -16.19 23.96
N VAL A 540 -0.16 -15.69 23.00
CA VAL A 540 -0.47 -14.47 22.24
C VAL A 540 -0.21 -14.69 20.75
N LEU A 541 -0.98 -14.01 19.89
CA LEU A 541 -0.91 -14.13 18.43
C LEU A 541 -0.12 -13.00 17.77
N ASP A 542 0.15 -11.92 18.51
CA ASP A 542 0.83 -10.72 18.03
C ASP A 542 1.39 -9.88 19.21
N ALA A 543 2.15 -8.83 18.89
CA ALA A 543 2.76 -7.94 19.89
C ALA A 543 1.75 -6.99 20.59
N ALA A 544 0.64 -6.65 19.95
CA ALA A 544 -0.40 -5.79 20.54
C ALA A 544 -1.21 -6.54 21.61
N GLN A 545 -1.51 -7.82 21.40
CA GLN A 545 -2.14 -8.70 22.38
C GLN A 545 -1.24 -8.94 23.60
N ALA A 546 0.08 -9.05 23.40
CA ALA A 546 1.06 -9.10 24.49
C ALA A 546 1.08 -7.78 25.30
N ALA A 547 1.10 -6.64 24.62
CA ALA A 547 1.00 -5.32 25.27
C ALA A 547 -0.33 -5.15 26.04
N ASP A 548 -1.45 -5.59 25.47
CA ASP A 548 -2.75 -5.67 26.15
C ASP A 548 -2.68 -6.51 27.42
N ARG A 549 -2.01 -7.67 27.38
CA ARG A 549 -1.92 -8.56 28.54
C ARG A 549 -1.10 -7.96 29.69
N ILE A 550 -0.02 -7.24 29.36
CA ILE A 550 0.80 -6.49 30.32
C ILE A 550 -0.01 -5.34 30.93
N ILE A 551 -0.61 -4.49 30.09
CA ILE A 551 -1.39 -3.32 30.54
C ILE A 551 -2.58 -3.75 31.42
N ARG A 552 -3.26 -4.85 31.08
CA ARG A 552 -4.35 -5.42 31.90
C ARG A 552 -3.87 -6.02 33.22
N ALA A 553 -2.67 -6.60 33.27
CA ALA A 553 -2.08 -7.08 34.52
C ALA A 553 -1.75 -5.93 35.48
N GLU A 554 -1.24 -4.81 34.95
CA GLU A 554 -1.01 -3.60 35.74
C GLU A 554 -2.32 -2.94 36.20
N ALA A 555 -3.35 -2.92 35.34
CA ALA A 555 -4.62 -2.28 35.64
C ALA A 555 -5.52 -3.09 36.61
N ALA A 556 -5.32 -4.40 36.73
CA ALA A 556 -6.13 -5.27 37.58
C ALA A 556 -5.78 -5.13 39.07
N ALA A 557 -6.49 -4.22 39.75
CA ALA A 557 -6.65 -4.16 41.20
C ALA A 557 -8.14 -3.95 41.54
#